data_AF-A0A8D0C660-F1
#
_entry.id   AF-A0A8D0C660-F1
#
_cell.length_a   1.000
_cell.length_b   1.000
_cell.length_c   1.000
_cell.angle_alpha   90.00
_cell.angle_beta   90.00
_cell.angle_gamma   90.00
#
_symmetry.space_group_name_H-M   'P 1'
#
loop_
_entity.id
_entity.type
_entity.pdbx_description
1 polymer ?
#
loop_
_entity_poly.entity_id
_entity_poly.type
_entity_poly.pdbx_seq_one_letter_code
_entity_poly.pdbx_strand_id
1 'polypeptide(L)'
;KWSGWPGHNDQKTFLIWINEEDHTRVISMEKGGNMKRVFERFCKGLQEVERLIQEKGWEFMWNERLGYILTCPSNLGTGLRAGVHVKLPRLSKDARLQKILNNLRLQKRGTGGVDTAAVGSTFDISNLDRLGKSEVELVQIVVDGVNYLIDCEKRLEKGQDIRIPPPISQFK
;
A
#
# COMPACT_ATOMS: atom_id res chain seq x y z
N LYS A 1 4.75 24.39 16.88
CA LYS A 1 3.53 24.83 16.17
C LYS A 1 2.85 23.64 15.50
N TRP A 2 2.65 22.53 16.22
CA TRP A 2 2.07 21.30 15.63
C TRP A 2 0.55 21.42 15.62
N SER A 3 -0.05 21.26 14.44
CA SER A 3 -1.49 21.40 14.22
C SER A 3 -1.95 20.61 13.00
N GLY A 4 -1.42 19.40 12.77
CA GLY A 4 -1.90 18.57 11.67
C GLY A 4 -3.38 18.24 11.85
N TRP A 5 -4.20 18.40 10.81
CA TRP A 5 -5.64 18.12 10.89
C TRP A 5 -6.01 17.00 9.91
N PRO A 6 -6.45 15.83 10.39
CA PRO A 6 -7.05 14.82 9.54
C PRO A 6 -8.50 15.20 9.20
N GLY A 7 -8.81 15.33 7.91
CA GLY A 7 -10.17 15.43 7.39
C GLY A 7 -10.65 14.09 6.80
N HIS A 8 -11.96 13.84 6.79
CA HIS A 8 -12.52 12.63 6.19
C HIS A 8 -13.94 12.86 5.65
N ASN A 9 -14.40 11.99 4.73
CA ASN A 9 -15.80 11.92 4.34
C ASN A 9 -16.68 11.34 5.47
N ASP A 10 -18.00 11.50 5.40
CA ASP A 10 -18.94 11.04 6.45
C ASP A 10 -18.78 9.55 6.79
N GLN A 11 -18.50 8.73 5.77
CA GLN A 11 -18.35 7.28 5.91
C GLN A 11 -16.98 6.84 6.44
N LYS A 12 -16.03 7.77 6.62
CA LYS A 12 -14.64 7.49 7.05
C LYS A 12 -13.92 6.47 6.15
N THR A 13 -14.20 6.51 4.85
CA THR A 13 -13.62 5.64 3.82
C THR A 13 -12.69 6.37 2.86
N PHE A 14 -12.67 7.70 2.92
CA PHE A 14 -11.73 8.58 2.22
C PHE A 14 -11.28 9.67 3.19
N LEU A 15 -9.98 9.80 3.40
CA LEU A 15 -9.37 10.70 4.36
C LEU A 15 -8.25 11.49 3.68
N ILE A 16 -8.04 12.72 4.14
CA ILE A 16 -6.89 13.53 3.76
C ILE A 16 -6.27 14.07 5.04
N TRP A 17 -5.01 13.73 5.29
CA TRP A 17 -4.24 14.35 6.36
C TRP A 17 -3.48 15.53 5.80
N ILE A 18 -3.52 16.68 6.49
CA ILE A 18 -2.93 17.93 6.03
C ILE A 18 -1.76 18.32 6.92
N ASN A 19 -0.62 18.66 6.30
CA ASN A 19 0.58 19.18 6.95
C ASN A 19 1.10 18.31 8.11
N GLU A 20 1.24 17.01 7.83
CA GLU A 20 1.86 16.04 8.74
C GLU A 20 3.28 15.73 8.22
N GLU A 21 3.58 14.52 7.75
CA GLU A 21 4.84 14.16 7.08
C GLU A 21 5.01 14.80 5.69
N ASP A 22 3.90 15.09 5.01
CA ASP A 22 3.82 15.71 3.68
C ASP A 22 2.70 16.77 3.67
N HIS A 23 2.63 17.61 2.63
CA HIS A 23 1.55 18.59 2.46
C HIS A 23 0.17 17.94 2.59
N THR A 24 -0.02 16.80 1.90
CA THR A 24 -1.26 16.02 1.95
C THR A 24 -0.97 14.53 1.90
N ARG A 25 -1.69 13.75 2.71
CA ARG A 25 -1.78 12.29 2.59
C ARG A 25 -3.20 11.87 2.28
N VAL A 26 -3.45 11.48 1.04
CA VAL A 26 -4.76 11.01 0.58
C VAL A 26 -4.88 9.50 0.82
N ILE A 27 -5.95 9.09 1.49
CA ILE A 27 -6.15 7.72 1.96
C ILE A 27 -7.55 7.26 1.57
N SER A 28 -7.64 6.12 0.89
CA SER A 28 -8.88 5.37 0.72
C SER A 28 -8.75 4.04 1.46
N MET A 29 -9.72 3.72 2.32
CA MET A 29 -9.70 2.49 3.11
C MET A 29 -11.11 1.99 3.40
N GLU A 30 -11.25 0.68 3.64
CA GLU A 30 -12.48 0.07 4.12
C GLU A 30 -12.20 -1.25 4.82
N LYS A 31 -13.21 -1.78 5.53
CA LYS A 31 -13.16 -3.14 6.07
C LYS A 31 -13.43 -4.16 4.96
N GLY A 32 -12.83 -5.34 5.08
CA GLY A 32 -12.94 -6.41 4.08
C GLY A 32 -11.80 -6.39 3.06
N GLY A 33 -11.95 -7.14 1.97
CA GLY A 33 -10.89 -7.38 0.97
C GLY A 33 -11.15 -6.81 -0.42
N ASN A 34 -12.11 -5.89 -0.59
CA ASN A 34 -12.45 -5.35 -1.90
C ASN A 34 -11.48 -4.24 -2.34
N MET A 35 -10.24 -4.64 -2.64
CA MET A 35 -9.16 -3.73 -3.08
C MET A 35 -9.57 -2.91 -4.30
N LYS A 36 -10.31 -3.51 -5.25
CA LYS A 36 -10.80 -2.83 -6.45
C LYS A 36 -11.64 -1.61 -6.09
N ARG A 37 -12.65 -1.76 -5.22
CA ARG A 37 -13.52 -0.66 -4.80
C ARG A 37 -12.76 0.43 -4.03
N VAL A 38 -11.81 0.03 -3.18
CA VAL A 38 -10.92 0.96 -2.47
C VAL A 38 -10.14 1.82 -3.47
N PHE A 39 -9.56 1.18 -4.48
CA PHE A 39 -8.74 1.84 -5.48
C PHE A 39 -9.57 2.71 -6.44
N GLU A 40 -10.75 2.27 -6.86
CA GLU A 40 -11.68 3.10 -7.65
C GLU A 40 -12.06 4.38 -6.91
N ARG A 41 -12.37 4.29 -5.60
CA ARG A 41 -12.64 5.45 -4.76
C ARG A 41 -11.40 6.34 -4.60
N PHE A 42 -10.22 5.74 -4.46
CA PHE A 42 -8.96 6.47 -4.36
C PHE A 42 -8.70 7.32 -5.62
N CYS A 43 -8.74 6.70 -6.80
CA CYS A 43 -8.51 7.39 -8.06
C CYS A 43 -9.52 8.51 -8.30
N LYS A 44 -10.82 8.22 -8.11
CA LYS A 44 -11.88 9.23 -8.28
C LYS A 44 -11.70 10.41 -7.31
N GLY A 45 -11.40 10.13 -6.05
CA GLY A 45 -11.19 11.17 -5.05
C GLY A 45 -9.95 12.01 -5.33
N LEU A 46 -8.84 11.39 -5.71
CA LEU A 46 -7.60 12.09 -6.04
C LEU A 46 -7.76 13.00 -7.27
N GLN A 47 -8.40 12.51 -8.33
CA GLN A 47 -8.71 13.30 -9.53
C GLN A 47 -9.57 14.51 -9.21
N GLU A 48 -10.58 14.36 -8.34
CA GLU A 48 -11.43 15.48 -7.95
C GLU A 48 -10.68 16.50 -7.08
N VAL A 49 -9.81 16.04 -6.17
CA VAL A 49 -8.95 16.94 -5.39
C VAL A 49 -8.02 17.74 -6.31
N GLU A 50 -7.36 17.06 -7.26
CA GLU A 50 -6.47 17.71 -8.24
C GLU A 50 -7.22 18.77 -9.06
N ARG A 51 -8.41 18.42 -9.57
CA ARG A 51 -9.27 19.32 -10.32
C ARG A 51 -9.62 20.58 -9.51
N LEU A 52 -10.00 20.42 -8.24
CA LEU A 52 -10.40 21.53 -7.37
C LEU A 52 -9.23 22.47 -7.00
N ILE A 53 -8.02 21.96 -6.83
CA ILE A 53 -6.84 22.82 -6.56
C ILE A 53 -6.40 23.58 -7.82
N GLN A 54 -6.51 22.95 -8.99
CA GLN A 54 -6.22 23.58 -10.28
C GLN A 54 -7.20 24.73 -10.58
N GLU A 55 -8.49 24.57 -10.26
CA GLU A 55 -9.48 25.66 -10.34
C GLU A 55 -9.11 26.88 -9.48
N LYS A 56 -8.27 26.69 -8.46
CA LYS A 56 -7.76 27.76 -7.59
C LYS A 56 -6.37 28.26 -8.00
N GLY A 57 -5.82 27.77 -9.11
CA GLY A 57 -4.51 28.18 -9.64
C GLY A 57 -3.32 27.48 -8.98
N TRP A 58 -3.52 26.33 -8.33
CA TRP A 58 -2.47 25.54 -7.71
C TRP A 58 -2.26 24.20 -8.44
N GLU A 59 -1.05 23.68 -8.41
CA GLU A 59 -0.69 22.41 -9.06
C GLU A 59 0.02 21.48 -8.06
N PHE A 60 -0.02 20.17 -8.32
CA PHE A 60 0.83 19.22 -7.62
C PHE A 60 2.27 19.27 -8.14
N MET A 61 3.23 19.05 -7.24
CA MET A 61 4.63 18.95 -7.61
C MET A 61 4.86 17.62 -8.34
N TRP A 62 5.17 17.69 -9.64
CA TRP A 62 5.37 16.51 -10.47
C TRP A 62 6.40 16.80 -11.58
N ASN A 63 7.20 15.79 -11.94
CA ASN A 63 7.97 15.82 -13.19
C ASN A 63 8.12 14.42 -13.80
N GLU A 64 8.48 14.38 -15.08
CA GLU A 64 8.59 13.14 -15.86
C GLU A 64 9.57 12.10 -15.28
N ARG A 65 10.66 12.56 -14.66
CA ARG A 65 11.71 11.67 -14.15
C ARG A 65 11.37 11.08 -12.77
N LEU A 66 10.74 11.87 -11.91
CA LEU A 66 10.53 11.55 -10.50
C LEU A 66 9.08 11.24 -10.17
N GLY A 67 8.13 11.46 -11.08
CA GLY A 67 6.70 11.42 -10.78
C GLY A 67 6.31 12.51 -9.79
N TYR A 68 5.38 12.20 -8.88
CA TYR A 68 4.99 13.09 -7.79
C TYR A 68 6.15 13.26 -6.81
N ILE A 69 6.43 14.53 -6.48
CA ILE A 69 7.47 14.91 -5.53
C ILE A 69 6.86 14.99 -4.13
N LEU A 70 7.45 14.24 -3.21
CA LEU A 70 7.12 14.22 -1.79
C LEU A 70 8.39 14.50 -0.97
N THR A 71 8.22 14.76 0.32
CA THR A 71 9.31 15.21 1.22
C THR A 71 10.41 14.16 1.33
N CYS A 72 10.04 12.88 1.46
CA CYS A 72 10.99 11.78 1.59
C CYS A 72 11.30 11.16 0.21
N PRO A 73 12.58 11.02 -0.19
CA PRO A 73 12.96 10.38 -1.46
C PRO A 73 12.38 8.98 -1.66
N SER A 74 12.11 8.25 -0.57
CA SER A 74 11.50 6.90 -0.64
C SER A 74 10.05 6.89 -1.11
N ASN A 75 9.38 8.05 -1.12
CA ASN A 75 8.00 8.21 -1.57
C ASN A 75 7.90 8.81 -2.99
N LEU A 76 9.00 9.05 -3.70
CA LEU A 76 8.95 9.53 -5.08
C LEU A 76 8.22 8.56 -6.01
N GLY A 77 7.76 9.07 -7.15
CA GLY A 77 7.04 8.34 -8.18
C GLY A 77 5.55 8.43 -7.96
N THR A 78 4.96 7.32 -7.52
CA THR A 78 3.52 7.24 -7.23
C THR A 78 3.18 7.71 -5.81
N GLY A 79 4.15 7.71 -4.88
CA GLY A 79 3.89 7.83 -3.44
C GLY A 79 3.00 6.72 -2.86
N LEU A 80 2.56 5.76 -3.68
CA LEU A 80 1.42 4.90 -3.39
C LEU A 80 1.77 3.78 -2.42
N ARG A 81 0.99 3.66 -1.34
CA ARG A 81 0.98 2.49 -0.46
C ARG A 81 -0.35 1.76 -0.56
N ALA A 82 -0.43 0.75 -1.41
CA ALA A 82 -1.53 -0.19 -1.41
C ALA A 82 -1.20 -1.36 -0.46
N GLY A 83 -2.14 -1.75 0.40
CA GLY A 83 -1.90 -2.81 1.35
C GLY A 83 -3.14 -3.33 2.05
N VAL A 84 -2.95 -4.40 2.81
CA VAL A 84 -4.01 -5.10 3.55
C VAL A 84 -3.52 -5.46 4.94
N HIS A 85 -4.47 -5.54 5.88
CA HIS A 85 -4.26 -6.29 7.11
C HIS A 85 -4.69 -7.74 6.87
N VAL A 86 -3.73 -8.68 6.87
CA VAL A 86 -3.96 -10.10 6.59
C VAL A 86 -3.48 -10.98 7.74
N LYS A 87 -4.28 -11.99 8.07
CA LYS A 87 -3.98 -12.95 9.15
C LYS A 87 -3.27 -14.18 8.56
N LEU A 88 -2.04 -14.43 8.98
CA LEU A 88 -1.14 -15.47 8.44
C LEU A 88 -0.49 -16.31 9.56
N PRO A 89 -1.25 -17.02 10.42
CA PRO A 89 -0.73 -17.65 11.63
C PRO A 89 0.28 -18.79 11.41
N ARG A 90 0.23 -19.46 10.26
CA ARG A 90 1.17 -20.52 9.92
C ARG A 90 2.32 -19.99 9.08
N LEU A 91 2.00 -19.25 8.03
CA LEU A 91 3.01 -18.70 7.12
C LEU A 91 3.94 -17.72 7.84
N SER A 92 3.48 -17.01 8.86
CA SER A 92 4.34 -16.14 9.68
C SER A 92 5.45 -16.85 10.43
N LYS A 93 5.31 -18.16 10.65
CA LYS A 93 6.29 -19.00 11.35
C LYS A 93 7.22 -19.73 10.38
N ASP A 94 6.91 -19.69 9.07
CA ASP A 94 7.71 -20.35 8.05
C ASP A 94 8.93 -19.49 7.67
N ALA A 95 10.13 -20.08 7.73
CA ALA A 95 11.38 -19.39 7.42
C ALA A 95 11.44 -18.83 5.98
N ARG A 96 10.61 -19.35 5.06
CA ARG A 96 10.55 -18.92 3.66
C ARG A 96 9.79 -17.62 3.46
N LEU A 97 8.98 -17.16 4.43
CA LEU A 97 8.13 -15.98 4.27
C LEU A 97 8.90 -14.74 3.81
N GLN A 98 10.07 -14.46 4.40
CA GLN A 98 10.85 -13.28 4.02
C GLN A 98 11.28 -13.35 2.55
N LYS A 99 11.68 -14.53 2.07
CA LYS A 99 12.07 -14.71 0.66
C LYS A 99 10.86 -14.61 -0.28
N ILE A 100 9.70 -15.13 0.13
CA ILE A 100 8.43 -15.00 -0.59
C ILE A 100 8.07 -13.52 -0.75
N LEU A 101 8.07 -12.73 0.34
CA LEU A 101 7.78 -11.30 0.31
C LEU A 101 8.74 -10.54 -0.61
N ASN A 102 10.04 -10.82 -0.49
CA ASN A 102 11.06 -10.18 -1.33
C ASN A 102 10.85 -10.46 -2.83
N ASN A 103 10.56 -11.72 -3.17
CA ASN A 103 10.34 -12.13 -4.56
C ASN A 103 9.03 -11.54 -5.13
N LEU A 104 8.00 -11.37 -4.30
CA LEU A 104 6.72 -10.75 -4.67
C LEU A 104 6.73 -9.21 -4.61
N ARG A 105 7.86 -8.58 -4.27
CA ARG A 105 7.98 -7.12 -4.08
C ARG A 105 6.97 -6.57 -3.04
N LEU A 106 6.78 -7.32 -1.96
CA LEU A 106 5.95 -6.93 -0.82
C LEU A 106 6.82 -6.65 0.42
N GLN A 107 6.30 -5.82 1.31
CA GLN A 107 6.87 -5.57 2.62
C GLN A 107 5.83 -5.86 3.71
N LYS A 108 6.30 -6.32 4.88
CA LYS A 108 5.47 -6.49 6.08
C LYS A 108 5.80 -5.43 7.13
N ARG A 109 4.78 -4.91 7.81
CA ARG A 109 4.87 -4.07 9.02
C ARG A 109 3.98 -4.64 10.13
N GLY A 110 4.15 -4.17 11.36
CA GLY A 110 3.21 -4.49 12.44
C GLY A 110 1.84 -3.85 12.22
N THR A 111 0.86 -4.28 13.02
CA THR A 111 -0.56 -3.96 12.78
C THR A 111 -0.91 -2.49 12.99
N GLY A 112 -0.05 -1.72 13.66
CA GLY A 112 -0.19 -0.27 13.87
C GLY A 112 0.78 0.59 13.06
N GLY A 113 1.51 0.03 12.09
CA GLY A 113 2.43 0.78 11.22
C GLY A 113 3.91 0.40 11.39
N VAL A 114 4.79 1.30 10.91
CA VAL A 114 6.24 1.10 10.69
C VAL A 114 6.96 0.55 11.92
N ASP A 115 6.61 1.03 13.12
CA ASP A 115 7.35 0.75 14.35
C ASP A 115 6.54 -0.07 15.37
N THR A 116 5.52 -0.79 14.91
CA THR A 116 4.68 -1.59 15.80
C THR A 116 4.96 -3.08 15.68
N ALA A 117 4.76 -3.81 16.77
CA ALA A 117 4.73 -5.27 16.71
C ALA A 117 3.45 -5.74 16.00
N ALA A 118 3.50 -6.92 15.38
CA ALA A 118 2.28 -7.57 14.91
C ALA A 118 1.40 -7.94 16.13
N VAL A 119 0.12 -7.61 16.07
CA VAL A 119 -0.87 -8.04 17.05
C VAL A 119 -1.32 -9.45 16.66
N GLY A 120 -0.82 -10.45 17.39
CA GLY A 120 -1.07 -11.85 17.12
C GLY A 120 -0.43 -12.31 15.80
N SER A 121 -1.26 -12.69 14.83
CA SER A 121 -0.82 -13.19 13.52
C SER A 121 -1.29 -12.31 12.36
N THR A 122 -1.64 -11.06 12.63
CA THR A 122 -2.11 -10.10 11.63
C THR A 122 -0.99 -9.16 11.23
N PHE A 123 -0.71 -9.09 9.92
CA PHE A 123 0.36 -8.27 9.35
C PHE A 123 -0.22 -7.22 8.41
N ASP A 124 0.42 -6.06 8.40
CA ASP A 124 0.24 -5.05 7.36
C ASP A 124 1.17 -5.41 6.19
N ILE A 125 0.58 -5.88 5.09
CA ILE A 125 1.29 -6.25 3.87
C ILE A 125 1.00 -5.20 2.80
N SER A 126 2.05 -4.64 2.20
CA SER A 126 1.92 -3.61 1.16
C SER A 126 3.00 -3.72 0.08
N ASN A 127 2.84 -3.01 -1.03
CA ASN A 127 3.87 -2.90 -2.07
C ASN A 127 5.16 -2.31 -1.49
N LEU A 128 6.29 -2.88 -1.93
CA LEU A 128 7.63 -2.39 -1.61
C LEU A 128 8.04 -1.22 -2.52
N ASP A 129 7.75 -1.32 -3.82
CA ASP A 129 8.15 -0.35 -4.83
C ASP A 129 7.24 0.89 -4.85
N ARG A 130 7.80 2.07 -5.16
CA ARG A 130 7.08 3.36 -5.27
C ARG A 130 7.34 4.12 -6.55
N LEU A 131 8.54 3.95 -7.11
CA LEU A 131 9.02 4.56 -8.34
C LEU A 131 9.27 3.47 -9.40
N GLY A 132 9.07 3.82 -10.67
CA GLY A 132 9.33 2.93 -11.81
C GLY A 132 8.20 1.94 -12.13
N LYS A 133 7.03 2.09 -11.50
CA LYS A 133 5.78 1.38 -11.82
C LYS A 133 4.60 2.34 -11.63
N SER A 134 3.57 2.20 -12.43
CA SER A 134 2.32 2.93 -12.26
C SER A 134 1.55 2.48 -11.01
N GLU A 135 0.62 3.31 -10.56
CA GLU A 135 -0.29 3.02 -9.44
C GLU A 135 -1.07 1.73 -9.68
N VAL A 136 -1.53 1.51 -10.92
CA VAL A 136 -2.29 0.31 -11.31
C VAL A 136 -1.41 -0.95 -11.20
N GLU A 137 -0.17 -0.89 -11.70
CA GLU A 137 0.78 -2.01 -11.60
C GLU A 137 1.11 -2.33 -10.13
N LEU A 138 1.32 -1.30 -9.30
CA LEU A 138 1.60 -1.49 -7.87
C LEU A 138 0.42 -2.12 -7.13
N VAL A 139 -0.81 -1.70 -7.41
CA VAL A 139 -2.02 -2.33 -6.83
C VAL A 139 -2.14 -3.77 -7.30
N GLN A 140 -1.89 -4.06 -8.57
CA GLN A 140 -1.95 -5.41 -9.11
C GLN A 140 -0.92 -6.34 -8.45
N ILE A 141 0.32 -5.87 -8.23
CA ILE A 141 1.36 -6.59 -7.47
C ILE A 141 0.85 -6.96 -6.06
N VAL A 142 0.17 -6.03 -5.38
CA VAL A 142 -0.40 -6.28 -4.05
C VAL A 142 -1.51 -7.31 -4.12
N VAL A 143 -2.44 -7.19 -5.08
CA VAL A 143 -3.54 -8.15 -5.24
C VAL A 143 -3.00 -9.56 -5.47
N ASP A 144 -2.08 -9.73 -6.42
CA ASP A 144 -1.53 -11.03 -6.77
C ASP A 144 -0.70 -11.62 -5.64
N GLY A 145 0.16 -10.79 -5.04
CA GLY A 145 1.00 -11.20 -3.94
C GLY A 145 0.20 -11.59 -2.70
N VAL A 146 -0.82 -10.82 -2.32
CA VAL A 146 -1.71 -11.15 -1.19
C VAL A 146 -2.50 -12.44 -1.45
N ASN A 147 -3.02 -12.63 -2.67
CA ASN A 147 -3.68 -13.88 -3.05
C ASN A 147 -2.74 -15.08 -2.91
N TYR A 148 -1.47 -14.93 -3.32
CA TYR A 148 -0.45 -15.95 -3.14
C TYR A 148 -0.17 -16.25 -1.66
N LEU A 149 -0.05 -15.22 -0.81
CA LEU A 149 0.14 -15.41 0.63
C LEU A 149 -1.04 -16.17 1.26
N ILE A 150 -2.26 -15.87 0.85
CA ILE A 150 -3.48 -16.56 1.31
C ILE A 150 -3.49 -18.02 0.85
N ASP A 151 -3.07 -18.32 -0.39
CA ASP A 151 -2.95 -19.70 -0.87
C ASP A 151 -1.90 -20.49 -0.05
N CYS A 152 -0.73 -19.88 0.21
CA CYS A 152 0.29 -20.47 1.06
C CYS A 152 -0.23 -20.77 2.48
N GLU A 153 -0.94 -19.82 3.11
CA GLU A 153 -1.54 -20.05 4.43
C GLU A 153 -2.50 -21.24 4.41
N LYS A 154 -3.41 -21.30 3.42
CA LYS A 154 -4.38 -22.39 3.26
C LYS A 154 -3.74 -23.75 3.00
N ARG A 155 -2.59 -23.79 2.32
CA ARG A 155 -1.80 -25.02 2.13
C ARG A 155 -1.20 -25.50 3.44
N LEU A 156 -0.57 -24.60 4.19
CA LEU A 156 0.01 -24.92 5.50
C LEU A 156 -1.08 -25.32 6.52
N GLU A 157 -2.30 -24.80 6.40
CA GLU A 157 -3.46 -25.24 7.18
C GLU A 157 -3.78 -26.73 6.97
N LYS A 158 -3.61 -27.21 5.74
CA LYS A 158 -3.83 -28.60 5.33
C LYS A 158 -2.60 -29.49 5.48
N GLY A 159 -1.50 -28.97 6.04
CA GLY A 159 -0.23 -29.70 6.16
C GLY A 159 0.49 -29.91 4.82
N GLN A 160 0.16 -29.10 3.80
CA GLN A 160 0.77 -29.16 2.48
C GLN A 160 1.99 -28.24 2.39
N ASP A 161 2.95 -28.60 1.55
CA ASP A 161 4.11 -27.76 1.30
C ASP A 161 3.78 -26.54 0.42
N ILE A 162 4.58 -25.49 0.57
CA ILE A 162 4.49 -24.23 -0.18
C ILE A 162 5.76 -23.99 -0.97
N ARG A 163 5.68 -23.20 -2.04
CA ARG A 163 6.84 -22.85 -2.87
C ARG A 163 7.23 -21.39 -2.68
N ILE A 164 8.49 -21.11 -2.96
CA ILE A 164 8.96 -19.72 -3.12
C ILE A 164 8.66 -19.33 -4.57
N PRO A 165 7.86 -18.28 -4.84
CA PRO A 165 7.59 -17.84 -6.20
C PRO A 165 8.87 -17.29 -6.83
N PRO A 166 9.04 -17.34 -8.16
CA PRO A 166 10.16 -16.67 -8.82
C PRO A 166 10.13 -15.16 -8.52
N PRO A 167 11.29 -14.47 -8.50
CA PRO A 167 11.32 -13.04 -8.28
C PRO A 167 10.64 -12.29 -9.43
N ILE A 168 9.78 -11.32 -9.12
CA ILE A 168 9.25 -10.37 -10.10
C ILE A 168 10.42 -9.57 -10.67
N SER A 169 10.50 -9.52 -12.00
CA SER A 169 11.54 -8.77 -12.71
C SER A 169 11.53 -7.31 -12.26
N GLN A 170 12.71 -6.82 -11.90
CA GLN A 170 12.92 -5.39 -11.71
C GLN A 170 13.37 -4.81 -13.05
N PHE A 171 12.87 -3.62 -13.39
CA PHE A 171 13.41 -2.87 -14.52
C PHE A 171 14.92 -2.72 -14.34
N LYS A 172 15.67 -2.93 -15.42
CA LYS A 172 17.10 -2.62 -15.50
C LYS A 172 17.31 -1.12 -15.60
#